data_AF-A0A644X9X2-F1
#
_entry.id   AF-A0A644X9X2-F1
#
_cell.length_a   1.000
_cell.length_b   1.000
_cell.length_c   1.000
_cell.angle_alpha   90.00
_cell.angle_beta   90.00
_cell.angle_gamma   90.00
#
_symmetry.space_group_name_H-M   'P 1'
#
loop_
_entity.id
_entity.type
_entity.pdbx_description
1 polymer ?
#
loop_
_entity_poly.entity_id
_entity_poly.type
_entity_poly.pdbx_seq_one_letter_code
_entity_poly.pdbx_strand_id
1 'polypeptide(L)'
;MIKKVFTCFAIALLALNAGAQILPVGMTEEEKAIMPFYEFPQTRSSFTTPPSWTPRAMAEWEEIDVLLITWTSYTSVLRQIVDAAQEECTVLIACTDSNTVKSYLTSGGVPLTNVDFIEVSYNSVWIRDYGAHNIYRDVVGDHYLVDWEYNRPRPQDDLMPEEHAAWAGLDLYSMTVSPWDFIATGGNLMVDGFGTAMSSELIVDENPSHTVTEIDTIMKHFLGIDQYVLFPTLPYDGIHHIDMHMKLLDEETILVGEYPAGTSDGPQIEANLQWLLTNYMSCYGTPYRVVRIPMPKSPSSPYWPSSGGYYNTYTNGVFVNKTYIYPSYFESYDTTAYRIYSEVLPGYTLVPIDCYPDPISASGAIHCITNCISSNDPLLISHQRLADPQTGSSDYQVNAYIKHASGIASASIYYKTSLAGAYTSVAMSNSGGDNWIGNIPVQANGTKVYYYIQAQAVSGKSQVRPMPAPDGYWEFTSTGSTGIDEPVAAAAMQDIYPNPAAYITCIPVECGNGFKGRLTLMDATGRIVEIIHDGEFPAGQHNYFFNAHSYASGMYIVQLETGESMQQQKVIVRNF
;
A
#
# COMPACT_ATOMS: atom_id res chain seq x y z
N MET A 1 0.49 -72.25 -36.96
CA MET A 1 1.48 -71.24 -36.52
C MET A 1 1.33 -70.00 -37.39
N ILE A 2 0.89 -68.88 -36.80
CA ILE A 2 1.60 -67.59 -36.75
C ILE A 2 2.19 -67.10 -38.10
N LYS A 3 1.84 -65.93 -38.66
CA LYS A 3 1.77 -64.61 -38.03
C LYS A 3 0.87 -63.67 -38.85
N LYS A 4 -0.16 -63.09 -38.20
CA LYS A 4 -0.91 -61.92 -38.66
C LYS A 4 -0.07 -60.68 -38.37
N VAL A 5 0.08 -59.79 -39.36
CA VAL A 5 0.66 -58.46 -39.16
C VAL A 5 -0.47 -57.53 -38.76
N PHE A 6 -0.48 -57.11 -37.48
CA PHE A 6 -1.31 -56.03 -36.98
C PHE A 6 -0.52 -54.72 -37.16
N THR A 7 -1.04 -53.82 -37.98
CA THR A 7 -0.56 -52.44 -38.05
C THR A 7 -1.28 -51.66 -36.97
N CYS A 8 -0.65 -51.48 -35.81
CA CYS A 8 -1.12 -50.57 -34.77
C CYS A 8 -0.88 -49.12 -35.22
N PHE A 9 -1.96 -48.37 -35.46
CA PHE A 9 -1.90 -46.91 -35.45
C PHE A 9 -1.78 -46.47 -33.98
N ALA A 10 -0.57 -46.09 -33.57
CA ALA A 10 -0.36 -45.36 -32.33
C ALA A 10 -0.82 -43.92 -32.57
N ILE A 11 -1.99 -43.57 -32.05
CA ILE A 11 -2.40 -42.17 -31.88
C ILE A 11 -1.54 -41.64 -30.72
N ALA A 12 -0.50 -40.88 -31.04
CA ALA A 12 0.21 -40.09 -30.06
C ALA A 12 -0.74 -38.98 -29.59
N LEU A 13 -1.33 -39.13 -28.40
CA LEU A 13 -1.82 -37.99 -27.65
C LEU A 13 -0.59 -37.13 -27.31
N LEU A 14 -0.38 -36.06 -28.08
CA LEU A 14 0.39 -34.92 -27.63
C LEU A 14 -0.42 -34.27 -26.51
N ALA A 15 -0.14 -34.67 -25.27
CA ALA A 15 -0.40 -33.79 -24.14
C ALA A 15 0.42 -32.53 -24.39
N LEU A 16 -0.25 -31.44 -24.76
CA LEU A 16 0.30 -30.10 -24.61
C LEU A 16 0.52 -29.90 -23.11
N ASN A 17 1.72 -30.23 -22.65
CA ASN A 17 2.23 -29.63 -21.43
C ASN A 17 2.19 -28.11 -21.68
N ALA A 18 1.36 -27.41 -20.93
CA ALA A 18 1.49 -25.97 -20.74
C ALA A 18 2.87 -25.74 -20.12
N GLY A 19 3.89 -25.62 -20.98
CA GLY A 19 5.23 -25.24 -20.56
C GLY A 19 5.13 -23.86 -19.95
N ALA A 20 5.70 -23.70 -18.76
CA ALA A 20 5.94 -22.40 -18.17
C ALA A 20 6.56 -21.49 -19.24
N GLN A 21 6.02 -20.29 -19.37
CA GLN A 21 6.64 -19.29 -20.20
C GLN A 21 8.03 -19.00 -19.65
N ILE A 22 9.06 -19.29 -20.46
CA ILE A 22 10.45 -18.99 -20.14
C ILE A 22 10.73 -17.55 -20.58
N LEU A 23 10.20 -16.57 -19.85
CA LEU A 23 10.70 -15.19 -19.97
C LEU A 23 11.91 -15.04 -19.04
N PRO A 24 12.99 -14.35 -19.48
CA PRO A 24 14.09 -14.03 -18.59
C PRO A 24 13.65 -13.00 -17.53
N VAL A 25 14.50 -12.84 -16.50
CA VAL A 25 14.34 -11.85 -15.41
C VAL A 25 14.06 -10.44 -15.94
N GLY A 26 14.74 -10.03 -17.00
CA GLY A 26 14.55 -8.74 -17.65
C GLY A 26 14.07 -8.88 -19.10
N MET A 27 14.36 -7.87 -19.92
CA MET A 27 14.20 -8.00 -21.36
C MET A 27 15.16 -9.05 -21.94
N THR A 28 14.70 -9.87 -22.89
CA THR A 28 15.60 -10.69 -23.74
C THR A 28 16.54 -9.77 -24.54
N GLU A 29 17.62 -10.32 -25.11
CA GLU A 29 18.50 -9.52 -25.99
C GLU A 29 17.76 -9.00 -27.23
N GLU A 30 16.77 -9.76 -27.72
CA GLU A 30 15.87 -9.31 -28.77
C GLU A 30 14.95 -8.18 -28.29
N GLU A 31 14.34 -8.31 -27.11
CA GLU A 31 13.49 -7.26 -26.51
C GLU A 31 14.31 -5.95 -26.30
N LYS A 32 15.56 -6.04 -25.80
CA LYS A 32 16.46 -4.89 -25.66
C LYS A 32 16.81 -4.24 -27.00
N ALA A 33 16.99 -5.05 -28.05
CA ALA A 33 17.31 -4.54 -29.38
C ALA A 33 16.15 -3.78 -30.03
N ILE A 34 14.90 -4.16 -29.70
CA ILE A 34 13.71 -3.50 -30.24
C ILE A 34 13.24 -2.33 -29.38
N MET A 35 13.46 -2.34 -28.06
CA MET A 35 12.94 -1.32 -27.14
C MET A 35 13.19 0.14 -27.57
N PRO A 36 14.39 0.55 -28.06
CA PRO A 36 14.63 1.92 -28.53
C PRO A 36 13.80 2.35 -29.74
N PHE A 37 13.16 1.40 -30.43
CA PHE A 37 12.33 1.60 -31.61
C PHE A 37 10.91 1.05 -31.42
N TYR A 38 10.58 0.59 -30.21
CA TYR A 38 9.29 -0.01 -29.92
C TYR A 38 8.23 1.08 -29.87
N GLU A 39 7.15 0.88 -30.62
CA GLU A 39 5.99 1.77 -30.56
C GLU A 39 4.97 1.14 -29.61
N PHE A 40 4.77 1.79 -28.46
CA PHE A 40 3.73 1.38 -27.52
C PHE A 40 2.35 1.46 -28.17
N PRO A 41 1.39 0.61 -27.78
CA PRO A 41 0.01 0.70 -28.23
C PRO A 41 -0.58 2.09 -27.96
N GLN A 42 -0.75 2.88 -29.03
CA GLN A 42 -1.22 4.27 -28.96
C GLN A 42 -2.75 4.41 -28.93
N THR A 43 -3.48 3.38 -29.37
CA THR A 43 -4.95 3.39 -29.36
C THR A 43 -5.42 2.57 -28.17
N ARG A 44 -5.81 3.28 -27.12
CA ARG A 44 -6.43 2.70 -25.92
C ARG A 44 -7.82 3.27 -25.70
N SER A 45 -8.75 2.48 -25.18
CA SER A 45 -10.07 2.96 -24.74
C SER A 45 -9.98 3.67 -23.38
N SER A 46 -9.26 4.78 -23.34
CA SER A 46 -8.92 5.51 -22.11
C SER A 46 -8.96 7.04 -22.28
N PHE A 47 -8.95 7.77 -21.17
CA PHE A 47 -8.68 9.20 -21.11
C PHE A 47 -7.17 9.45 -21.09
N THR A 48 -6.64 10.09 -22.13
CA THR A 48 -5.19 10.35 -22.28
C THR A 48 -4.75 11.72 -21.75
N THR A 49 -5.67 12.48 -21.18
CA THR A 49 -5.38 13.69 -20.40
C THR A 49 -5.63 13.40 -18.93
N PRO A 50 -4.86 13.99 -18.01
CA PRO A 50 -5.05 13.76 -16.60
C PRO A 50 -6.46 14.16 -16.14
N PRO A 51 -6.95 13.57 -15.05
CA PRO A 51 -8.18 14.02 -14.40
C PRO A 51 -8.16 15.53 -14.15
N SER A 52 -9.31 16.20 -14.34
CA SER A 52 -9.45 17.64 -14.08
C SER A 52 -9.62 17.97 -12.58
N TRP A 53 -9.35 17.00 -11.73
CA TRP A 53 -9.48 17.00 -10.27
C TRP A 53 -8.24 16.28 -9.72
N THR A 54 -7.86 16.58 -8.48
CA THR A 54 -6.67 15.96 -7.89
C THR A 54 -7.02 14.56 -7.37
N PRO A 55 -6.40 13.49 -7.90
CA PRO A 55 -6.78 12.11 -7.57
C PRO A 55 -6.04 11.54 -6.37
N ARG A 56 -6.64 10.64 -5.60
CA ARG A 56 -5.92 9.93 -4.51
C ARG A 56 -5.57 8.52 -4.94
N ALA A 57 -4.28 8.22 -5.09
CA ALA A 57 -3.81 6.85 -5.23
C ALA A 57 -4.12 6.03 -3.96
N MET A 58 -4.62 4.81 -4.16
CA MET A 58 -5.00 3.91 -3.08
C MET A 58 -3.78 3.14 -2.54
N ALA A 59 -3.65 3.07 -1.22
CA ALA A 59 -2.66 2.22 -0.56
C ALA A 59 -3.08 0.73 -0.60
N GLU A 60 -2.11 -0.18 -0.63
CA GLU A 60 -2.38 -1.61 -0.83
C GLU A 60 -3.18 -2.27 0.31
N TRP A 61 -3.11 -1.76 1.54
CA TRP A 61 -3.84 -2.31 2.69
C TRP A 61 -5.28 -1.79 2.82
N GLU A 62 -5.75 -0.96 1.88
CA GLU A 62 -7.14 -0.52 1.83
C GLU A 62 -8.06 -1.63 1.28
N GLU A 63 -9.38 -1.42 1.37
CA GLU A 63 -10.38 -2.40 0.92
C GLU A 63 -10.29 -2.67 -0.58
N ILE A 64 -10.27 -3.95 -0.97
CA ILE A 64 -10.37 -4.39 -2.36
C ILE A 64 -11.63 -5.22 -2.59
N ASP A 65 -12.25 -5.03 -3.74
CA ASP A 65 -13.35 -5.88 -4.23
C ASP A 65 -12.82 -7.04 -5.08
N VAL A 66 -11.62 -6.89 -5.67
CA VAL A 66 -11.04 -7.86 -6.60
C VAL A 66 -9.53 -8.01 -6.44
N LEU A 67 -9.06 -9.26 -6.42
CA LEU A 67 -7.67 -9.62 -6.70
C LEU A 67 -7.53 -10.08 -8.17
N LEU A 68 -6.56 -9.51 -8.89
CA LEU A 68 -6.27 -9.79 -10.29
C LEU A 68 -5.07 -10.73 -10.41
N ILE A 69 -5.17 -11.75 -11.25
CA ILE A 69 -4.05 -12.60 -11.67
C ILE A 69 -4.10 -12.93 -13.16
N THR A 70 -2.93 -13.22 -13.75
CA THR A 70 -2.84 -13.78 -15.11
C THR A 70 -2.46 -15.26 -15.06
N TRP A 71 -3.34 -16.12 -15.55
CA TRP A 71 -3.17 -17.56 -15.53
C TRP A 71 -2.28 -18.07 -16.67
N THR A 72 -0.99 -18.21 -16.39
CA THR A 72 -0.01 -18.72 -17.35
C THR A 72 1.03 -19.61 -16.67
N SER A 73 2.23 -19.11 -16.38
CA SER A 73 3.26 -19.79 -15.61
C SER A 73 2.89 -19.96 -14.14
N TYR A 74 3.60 -20.85 -13.44
CA TYR A 74 3.54 -20.98 -11.97
C TYR A 74 2.14 -21.32 -11.43
N THR A 75 1.36 -22.12 -12.17
CA THR A 75 -0.03 -22.46 -11.84
C THR A 75 -0.24 -23.10 -10.46
N SER A 76 0.79 -23.75 -9.90
CA SER A 76 0.74 -24.25 -8.52
C SER A 76 0.72 -23.13 -7.47
N VAL A 77 1.47 -22.05 -7.71
CA VAL A 77 1.49 -20.84 -6.88
C VAL A 77 0.19 -20.07 -7.10
N LEU A 78 -0.19 -19.83 -8.36
CA LEU A 78 -1.45 -19.15 -8.69
C LEU A 78 -2.67 -19.84 -8.08
N ARG A 79 -2.74 -21.18 -8.10
CA ARG A 79 -3.83 -21.93 -7.46
C ARG A 79 -3.93 -21.64 -5.96
N GLN A 80 -2.80 -21.56 -5.25
CA GLN A 80 -2.80 -21.26 -3.81
C GLN A 80 -3.20 -19.81 -3.53
N ILE A 81 -2.81 -18.88 -4.41
CA ILE A 81 -3.29 -17.49 -4.36
C ILE A 81 -4.81 -17.44 -4.53
N VAL A 82 -5.36 -18.13 -5.53
CA VAL A 82 -6.82 -18.20 -5.76
C VAL A 82 -7.55 -18.80 -4.55
N ASP A 83 -6.99 -19.87 -3.97
CA ASP A 83 -7.57 -20.54 -2.79
C ASP A 83 -7.66 -19.59 -1.59
N ALA A 84 -6.58 -18.87 -1.28
CA ALA A 84 -6.54 -17.94 -0.17
C ALA A 84 -7.37 -16.68 -0.40
N ALA A 85 -7.32 -16.10 -1.61
CA ALA A 85 -7.92 -14.80 -1.88
C ALA A 85 -9.44 -14.83 -2.07
N GLN A 86 -9.99 -15.95 -2.57
CA GLN A 86 -11.44 -16.03 -2.84
C GLN A 86 -12.32 -16.03 -1.58
N GLU A 87 -11.72 -16.21 -0.39
CA GLU A 87 -12.44 -16.07 0.88
C GLU A 87 -12.70 -14.59 1.24
N GLU A 88 -11.91 -13.69 0.66
CA GLU A 88 -11.88 -12.26 1.02
C GLU A 88 -12.55 -11.37 -0.03
N CYS A 89 -12.40 -11.72 -1.32
CA CYS A 89 -12.87 -10.91 -2.44
C CYS A 89 -13.04 -11.75 -3.72
N THR A 90 -13.42 -11.12 -4.83
CA THR A 90 -13.44 -11.81 -6.13
C THR A 90 -12.03 -11.98 -6.65
N VAL A 91 -11.65 -13.18 -7.12
CA VAL A 91 -10.41 -13.39 -7.86
C VAL A 91 -10.72 -13.37 -9.35
N LEU A 92 -10.31 -12.31 -10.05
CA LEU A 92 -10.45 -12.19 -11.50
C LEU A 92 -9.21 -12.76 -12.19
N ILE A 93 -9.43 -13.76 -13.03
CA ILE A 93 -8.38 -14.51 -13.70
C ILE A 93 -8.36 -14.18 -15.19
N ALA A 94 -7.31 -13.48 -15.64
CA ALA A 94 -7.00 -13.35 -17.06
C ALA A 94 -6.43 -14.68 -17.58
N CYS A 95 -7.04 -15.26 -18.61
CA CYS A 95 -6.65 -16.56 -19.14
C CYS A 95 -6.98 -16.71 -20.63
N THR A 96 -6.42 -17.73 -21.28
CA THR A 96 -6.74 -18.05 -22.69
C THR A 96 -7.93 -19.00 -22.83
N ASP A 97 -8.24 -19.78 -21.80
CA ASP A 97 -9.41 -20.68 -21.74
C ASP A 97 -9.81 -20.91 -20.28
N SER A 98 -10.96 -20.34 -19.89
CA SER A 98 -11.46 -20.43 -18.53
C SER A 98 -11.82 -21.86 -18.13
N ASN A 99 -12.18 -22.74 -19.07
CA ASN A 99 -12.54 -24.13 -18.74
C ASN A 99 -11.32 -24.95 -18.29
N THR A 100 -10.17 -24.69 -18.90
CA THR A 100 -8.90 -25.29 -18.49
C THR A 100 -8.52 -24.84 -17.08
N VAL A 101 -8.67 -23.54 -16.76
CA VAL A 101 -8.40 -23.02 -15.42
C VAL A 101 -9.34 -23.61 -14.38
N LYS A 102 -10.65 -23.61 -14.64
CA LYS A 102 -11.68 -24.19 -13.76
C LYS A 102 -11.38 -25.67 -13.47
N SER A 103 -11.01 -26.43 -14.50
CA SER A 103 -10.65 -27.84 -14.35
C SER A 103 -9.40 -28.03 -13.50
N TYR A 104 -8.37 -27.20 -13.70
CA TYR A 104 -7.14 -27.25 -12.90
C TYR A 104 -7.42 -26.94 -11.42
N LEU A 105 -8.09 -25.82 -11.14
CA LEU A 105 -8.44 -25.39 -9.78
C LEU A 105 -9.25 -26.45 -9.03
N THR A 106 -10.35 -26.93 -9.64
CA THR A 106 -11.24 -27.91 -9.02
C THR A 106 -10.57 -29.27 -8.83
N SER A 107 -9.75 -29.72 -9.79
CA SER A 107 -8.95 -30.95 -9.62
C SER A 107 -7.92 -30.82 -8.50
N GLY A 108 -7.47 -29.60 -8.23
CA GLY A 108 -6.58 -29.23 -7.16
C GLY A 108 -7.26 -28.96 -5.82
N GLY A 109 -8.57 -29.17 -5.70
CA GLY A 109 -9.34 -28.99 -4.47
C GLY A 109 -9.79 -27.55 -4.18
N VAL A 110 -9.52 -26.61 -5.09
CA VAL A 110 -9.87 -25.19 -4.91
C VAL A 110 -11.30 -24.96 -5.41
N PRO A 111 -12.22 -24.45 -4.56
CA PRO A 111 -13.56 -24.10 -4.98
C PRO A 111 -13.55 -22.90 -5.93
N LEU A 112 -14.67 -22.67 -6.61
CA LEU A 112 -14.87 -21.52 -7.50
C LEU A 112 -15.96 -20.60 -6.91
N THR A 113 -15.78 -20.18 -5.65
CA THR A 113 -16.83 -19.47 -4.90
C THR A 113 -16.91 -18.01 -5.33
N ASN A 114 -15.79 -17.29 -5.27
CA ASN A 114 -15.66 -15.90 -5.69
C ASN A 114 -14.56 -15.80 -6.77
N VAL A 115 -14.74 -16.52 -7.88
CA VAL A 115 -13.76 -16.56 -8.97
C VAL A 115 -14.46 -16.21 -10.27
N ASP A 116 -13.90 -15.23 -11.00
CA ASP A 116 -14.37 -14.83 -12.32
C ASP A 116 -13.22 -14.79 -13.34
N PHE A 117 -13.54 -14.70 -14.63
CA PHE A 117 -12.58 -14.89 -15.72
C PHE A 117 -12.73 -13.84 -16.82
N ILE A 118 -11.59 -13.35 -17.32
CA ILE A 118 -11.52 -12.64 -18.60
C ILE A 118 -10.68 -13.47 -19.59
N GLU A 119 -11.28 -13.83 -20.72
CA GLU A 119 -10.61 -14.61 -21.77
C GLU A 119 -9.93 -13.67 -22.78
N VAL A 120 -8.65 -13.35 -22.52
CA VAL A 120 -7.89 -12.31 -23.21
C VAL A 120 -6.47 -12.79 -23.53
N SER A 121 -5.81 -12.11 -24.46
CA SER A 121 -4.39 -12.38 -24.75
C SER A 121 -3.49 -11.65 -23.76
N TYR A 122 -2.37 -12.26 -23.40
CA TYR A 122 -1.34 -11.69 -22.52
C TYR A 122 0.03 -12.16 -22.99
N ASN A 123 1.07 -11.44 -22.58
CA ASN A 123 2.45 -11.86 -22.77
C ASN A 123 3.10 -12.41 -21.53
N SER A 124 2.65 -12.15 -20.29
CA SER A 124 3.35 -12.64 -19.11
C SER A 124 2.47 -12.75 -17.86
N VAL A 125 3.02 -13.36 -16.81
CA VAL A 125 2.34 -13.56 -15.52
C VAL A 125 2.37 -12.31 -14.62
N TRP A 126 3.19 -11.31 -14.96
CA TRP A 126 3.59 -10.21 -14.08
C TRP A 126 2.56 -9.08 -13.99
N ILE A 127 1.29 -9.41 -13.68
CA ILE A 127 0.16 -8.47 -13.69
C ILE A 127 0.32 -7.29 -12.72
N ARG A 128 1.24 -7.40 -11.75
CA ARG A 128 1.65 -6.27 -10.92
C ARG A 128 2.21 -5.12 -11.75
N ASP A 129 3.01 -5.44 -12.76
CA ASP A 129 3.79 -4.45 -13.48
C ASP A 129 2.97 -3.71 -14.52
N TYR A 130 2.09 -4.44 -15.23
CA TYR A 130 1.30 -3.92 -16.34
C TYR A 130 -0.17 -3.69 -16.00
N GLY A 131 -0.65 -4.15 -14.84
CA GLY A 131 -2.03 -3.89 -14.42
C GLY A 131 -2.21 -2.45 -13.95
N ALA A 132 -3.41 -1.90 -14.11
CA ALA A 132 -3.68 -0.51 -13.77
C ALA A 132 -3.62 -0.26 -12.26
N HIS A 133 -3.33 0.98 -11.88
CA HIS A 133 -3.33 1.43 -10.50
C HIS A 133 -4.67 2.08 -10.12
N ASN A 134 -5.06 1.96 -8.86
CA ASN A 134 -6.35 2.42 -8.36
C ASN A 134 -6.27 3.88 -7.88
N ILE A 135 -7.22 4.71 -8.32
CA ILE A 135 -7.37 6.08 -7.82
C ILE A 135 -8.82 6.38 -7.41
N TYR A 136 -8.97 7.26 -6.43
CA TYR A 136 -10.26 7.79 -6.01
C TYR A 136 -10.34 9.29 -6.22
N ARG A 137 -11.53 9.73 -6.63
CA ARG A 137 -11.94 11.13 -6.53
C ARG A 137 -12.40 11.44 -5.12
N ASP A 138 -12.16 12.68 -4.64
CA ASP A 138 -12.63 13.16 -3.34
C ASP A 138 -12.29 12.22 -2.16
N VAL A 139 -11.10 11.58 -2.23
CA VAL A 139 -10.54 10.61 -1.28
C VAL A 139 -11.24 9.23 -1.26
N VAL A 140 -12.58 9.19 -1.22
CA VAL A 140 -13.39 7.94 -1.14
C VAL A 140 -14.67 8.03 -2.00
N GLY A 141 -14.65 8.90 -3.01
CA GLY A 141 -15.75 9.08 -3.96
C GLY A 141 -15.65 8.12 -5.14
N ASP A 142 -15.85 8.63 -6.34
CA ASP A 142 -15.80 7.83 -7.56
C ASP A 142 -14.43 7.17 -7.74
N HIS A 143 -14.46 5.92 -8.21
CA HIS A 143 -13.30 5.06 -8.41
C HIS A 143 -12.91 5.00 -9.89
N TYR A 144 -11.62 5.10 -10.18
CA TYR A 144 -11.04 5.03 -11.53
C TYR A 144 -9.74 4.22 -11.52
N LEU A 145 -9.29 3.83 -12.71
CA LEU A 145 -8.00 3.18 -12.91
C LEU A 145 -7.03 4.08 -13.68
N VAL A 146 -5.74 3.90 -13.44
CA VAL A 146 -4.65 4.62 -14.11
C VAL A 146 -3.67 3.63 -14.73
N ASP A 147 -3.35 3.88 -15.99
CA ASP A 147 -2.52 3.05 -16.85
C ASP A 147 -1.29 3.85 -17.33
N TRP A 148 -0.24 3.13 -17.74
CA TRP A 148 1.04 3.65 -18.22
C TRP A 148 1.58 2.80 -19.38
N GLU A 149 2.67 3.24 -19.98
CA GLU A 149 3.41 2.40 -20.93
C GLU A 149 4.21 1.35 -20.16
N TYR A 150 3.91 0.06 -20.36
CA TYR A 150 4.64 -1.01 -19.69
C TYR A 150 6.10 -1.06 -20.18
N ASN A 151 7.07 -1.07 -19.26
CA ASN A 151 8.51 -1.03 -19.58
C ASN A 151 9.10 -2.28 -20.30
N ARG A 152 8.27 -3.09 -20.95
CA ARG A 152 8.66 -4.23 -21.79
C ARG A 152 7.94 -4.14 -23.14
N PRO A 153 8.55 -4.61 -24.24
CA PRO A 153 7.90 -4.64 -25.56
C PRO A 153 6.89 -5.80 -25.67
N ARG A 154 5.90 -5.78 -24.78
CA ARG A 154 4.92 -6.84 -24.53
C ARG A 154 3.51 -6.26 -24.70
N PRO A 155 3.03 -6.10 -25.94
CA PRO A 155 1.84 -5.32 -26.24
C PRO A 155 0.55 -5.91 -25.68
N GLN A 156 0.46 -7.23 -25.48
CA GLN A 156 -0.73 -7.83 -24.88
C GLN A 156 -0.78 -7.63 -23.35
N ASP A 157 0.37 -7.56 -22.68
CA ASP A 157 0.40 -7.16 -21.27
C ASP A 157 0.03 -5.68 -21.12
N ASP A 158 0.60 -4.83 -21.98
CA ASP A 158 0.40 -3.38 -22.01
C ASP A 158 -1.05 -2.95 -22.35
N LEU A 159 -1.87 -3.86 -22.89
CA LEU A 159 -3.30 -3.64 -23.17
C LEU A 159 -4.22 -4.22 -22.08
N MET A 160 -3.70 -5.00 -21.13
CA MET A 160 -4.50 -5.61 -20.07
C MET A 160 -5.30 -4.60 -19.22
N PRO A 161 -4.79 -3.38 -18.93
CA PRO A 161 -5.55 -2.29 -18.28
C PRO A 161 -6.95 -2.06 -18.83
N GLU A 162 -7.12 -2.06 -20.15
CA GLU A 162 -8.43 -1.87 -20.77
C GLU A 162 -9.40 -3.01 -20.45
N GLU A 163 -8.88 -4.24 -20.42
CA GLU A 163 -9.70 -5.44 -20.24
C GLU A 163 -10.26 -5.53 -18.81
N HIS A 164 -9.43 -5.29 -17.79
CA HIS A 164 -9.93 -5.33 -16.41
C HIS A 164 -10.69 -4.05 -16.00
N ALA A 165 -10.39 -2.89 -16.61
CA ALA A 165 -11.23 -1.70 -16.47
C ALA A 165 -12.63 -1.92 -17.05
N ALA A 166 -12.71 -2.48 -18.26
CA ALA A 166 -13.98 -2.80 -18.90
C ALA A 166 -14.78 -3.85 -18.13
N TRP A 167 -14.12 -4.89 -17.61
CA TRP A 167 -14.78 -5.89 -16.75
C TRP A 167 -15.34 -5.24 -15.47
N ALA A 168 -14.58 -4.35 -14.83
CA ALA A 168 -15.00 -3.66 -13.61
C ALA A 168 -16.04 -2.57 -13.86
N GLY A 169 -16.24 -2.15 -15.11
CA GLY A 169 -17.09 -1.01 -15.46
C GLY A 169 -16.50 0.32 -14.99
N LEU A 170 -15.17 0.41 -14.92
CA LEU A 170 -14.45 1.59 -14.46
C LEU A 170 -13.85 2.36 -15.64
N ASP A 171 -13.84 3.68 -15.49
CA ASP A 171 -13.15 4.57 -16.40
C ASP A 171 -11.62 4.47 -16.20
N LEU A 172 -10.88 4.49 -17.31
CA LEU A 172 -9.42 4.34 -17.35
C LEU A 172 -8.76 5.64 -17.81
N TYR A 173 -7.81 6.16 -17.03
CA TYR A 173 -6.87 7.21 -17.45
C TYR A 173 -5.55 6.57 -17.87
N SER A 174 -4.90 7.07 -18.91
CA SER A 174 -3.63 6.49 -19.38
C SER A 174 -2.56 7.54 -19.64
N MET A 175 -1.37 7.28 -19.10
CA MET A 175 -0.14 8.04 -19.26
C MET A 175 0.64 7.54 -20.49
N THR A 176 0.01 7.62 -21.67
CA THR A 176 0.49 6.94 -22.90
C THR A 176 0.61 7.89 -24.10
N VAL A 177 0.36 9.19 -23.90
CA VAL A 177 0.38 10.21 -24.94
C VAL A 177 1.07 11.47 -24.42
N SER A 178 1.98 12.01 -25.23
CA SER A 178 2.69 13.25 -24.92
C SER A 178 1.76 14.43 -24.63
N PRO A 179 2.04 15.26 -23.59
CA PRO A 179 3.25 15.29 -22.77
C PRO A 179 3.21 14.37 -21.53
N TRP A 180 2.24 13.46 -21.45
CA TRP A 180 2.00 12.61 -20.28
C TRP A 180 2.45 11.16 -20.46
N ASP A 181 3.06 10.82 -21.60
CA ASP A 181 3.60 9.49 -21.87
C ASP A 181 4.61 9.13 -20.78
N PHE A 182 4.42 8.00 -20.10
CA PHE A 182 5.20 7.62 -18.95
C PHE A 182 5.40 6.11 -18.91
N ILE A 183 6.65 5.69 -18.87
CA ILE A 183 7.04 4.29 -18.76
C ILE A 183 7.14 3.92 -17.28
N ALA A 184 6.44 2.88 -16.85
CA ALA A 184 6.48 2.44 -15.46
C ALA A 184 6.19 0.95 -15.29
N THR A 185 6.38 0.49 -14.05
CA THR A 185 5.93 -0.82 -13.55
C THR A 185 5.34 -0.67 -12.16
N GLY A 186 4.23 -1.36 -11.90
CA GLY A 186 3.62 -1.36 -10.57
C GLY A 186 4.49 -1.99 -9.48
N GLY A 187 5.39 -2.93 -9.80
CA GLY A 187 6.33 -3.49 -8.81
C GLY A 187 7.35 -2.46 -8.30
N ASN A 188 7.63 -1.42 -9.10
CA ASN A 188 8.49 -0.32 -8.71
C ASN A 188 7.70 0.90 -8.20
N LEU A 189 6.45 0.76 -7.78
CA LEU A 189 5.63 1.85 -7.23
C LEU A 189 4.92 1.40 -5.95
N MET A 190 5.11 2.14 -4.87
CA MET A 190 4.32 2.00 -3.64
C MET A 190 3.78 3.36 -3.23
N VAL A 191 2.53 3.40 -2.76
CA VAL A 191 1.87 4.62 -2.33
C VAL A 191 1.37 4.46 -0.90
N ASP A 192 1.41 5.54 -0.11
CA ASP A 192 0.95 5.53 1.28
C ASP A 192 -0.56 5.77 1.42
N GLY A 193 -1.24 6.15 0.33
CA GLY A 193 -2.66 6.51 0.33
C GLY A 193 -2.95 7.97 0.67
N PHE A 194 -1.91 8.75 1.03
CA PHE A 194 -1.96 10.11 1.56
C PHE A 194 -1.02 11.08 0.82
N GLY A 195 -0.64 10.75 -0.42
CA GLY A 195 0.11 11.64 -1.32
C GLY A 195 1.61 11.40 -1.34
N THR A 196 2.13 10.37 -0.67
CA THR A 196 3.52 9.93 -0.83
C THR A 196 3.58 8.69 -1.72
N ALA A 197 4.50 8.70 -2.70
CA ALA A 197 4.90 7.51 -3.42
C ALA A 197 6.39 7.24 -3.25
N MET A 198 6.77 5.98 -3.43
CA MET A 198 8.14 5.51 -3.40
C MET A 198 8.42 4.67 -4.65
N SER A 199 9.60 4.87 -5.26
CA SER A 199 10.11 4.08 -6.39
C SER A 199 11.64 4.04 -6.37
N SER A 200 12.25 3.14 -7.13
CA SER A 200 13.67 3.27 -7.46
C SER A 200 13.89 4.28 -8.59
N GLU A 201 15.12 4.76 -8.75
CA GLU A 201 15.56 5.63 -9.84
C GLU A 201 15.43 4.99 -11.23
N LEU A 202 15.05 3.70 -11.34
CA LEU A 202 14.66 3.08 -12.61
C LEU A 202 13.58 3.91 -13.33
N ILE A 203 12.65 4.51 -12.58
CA ILE A 203 11.62 5.40 -13.15
C ILE A 203 12.24 6.59 -13.91
N VAL A 204 13.37 7.11 -13.45
CA VAL A 204 14.08 8.20 -14.14
C VAL A 204 14.86 7.66 -15.34
N ASP A 205 15.54 6.52 -15.16
CA ASP A 205 16.36 5.90 -16.20
C ASP A 205 15.52 5.44 -17.41
N GLU A 206 14.30 4.98 -17.19
CA GLU A 206 13.37 4.52 -18.24
C GLU A 206 12.57 5.66 -18.88
N ASN A 207 12.58 6.87 -18.31
CA ASN A 207 11.90 8.05 -18.84
C ASN A 207 12.88 9.19 -19.22
N PRO A 208 13.88 8.96 -20.10
CA PRO A 208 14.89 9.97 -20.42
C PRO A 208 14.34 11.19 -21.19
N SER A 209 13.11 11.11 -21.70
CA SER A 209 12.38 12.23 -22.31
C SER A 209 11.81 13.21 -21.28
N HIS A 210 11.73 12.81 -20.01
CA HIS A 210 11.19 13.62 -18.92
C HIS A 210 12.27 14.00 -17.92
N THR A 211 12.26 15.26 -17.48
CA THR A 211 12.98 15.69 -16.30
C THR A 211 12.32 15.15 -15.04
N VAL A 212 13.07 15.04 -13.93
CA VAL A 212 12.49 14.64 -12.63
C VAL A 212 11.29 15.51 -12.24
N THR A 213 11.31 16.82 -12.53
CA THR A 213 10.17 17.71 -12.27
C THR A 213 8.96 17.41 -13.16
N GLU A 214 9.16 16.98 -14.39
CA GLU A 214 8.07 16.53 -15.26
C GLU A 214 7.49 15.19 -14.77
N ILE A 215 8.34 14.25 -14.32
CA ILE A 215 7.91 13.01 -13.66
C ILE A 215 7.06 13.33 -12.42
N ASP A 216 7.53 14.21 -11.53
CA ASP A 216 6.75 14.66 -10.37
C ASP A 216 5.41 15.25 -10.79
N THR A 217 5.38 16.00 -11.90
CA THR A 217 4.16 16.61 -12.43
C THR A 217 3.19 15.56 -12.98
N ILE A 218 3.68 14.55 -13.71
CA ILE A 218 2.86 13.44 -14.22
C ILE A 218 2.25 12.65 -13.05
N MET A 219 3.09 12.19 -12.12
CA MET A 219 2.66 11.42 -10.94
C MET A 219 1.67 12.20 -10.09
N LYS A 220 1.86 13.51 -9.97
CA LYS A 220 0.89 14.37 -9.32
C LYS A 220 -0.46 14.40 -10.04
N HIS A 221 -0.46 14.66 -11.34
CA HIS A 221 -1.70 14.87 -12.07
C HIS A 221 -2.53 13.59 -12.25
N PHE A 222 -1.89 12.43 -12.37
CA PHE A 222 -2.59 11.16 -12.57
C PHE A 222 -2.84 10.38 -11.27
N LEU A 223 -1.95 10.49 -10.27
CA LEU A 223 -2.02 9.68 -9.04
C LEU A 223 -2.12 10.52 -7.76
N GLY A 224 -1.99 11.85 -7.84
CA GLY A 224 -2.02 12.77 -6.70
C GLY A 224 -0.82 12.65 -5.79
N ILE A 225 0.33 12.29 -6.34
CA ILE A 225 1.55 12.21 -5.56
C ILE A 225 2.10 13.63 -5.33
N ASP A 226 2.16 14.03 -4.06
CA ASP A 226 2.77 15.29 -3.62
C ASP A 226 4.26 15.14 -3.35
N GLN A 227 4.63 13.98 -2.79
CA GLN A 227 5.99 13.63 -2.42
C GLN A 227 6.37 12.33 -3.10
N TYR A 228 7.22 12.42 -4.12
CA TYR A 228 7.74 11.25 -4.80
C TYR A 228 9.17 10.95 -4.37
N VAL A 229 9.34 9.89 -3.59
CA VAL A 229 10.63 9.47 -3.06
C VAL A 229 11.29 8.48 -4.02
N LEU A 230 12.43 8.86 -4.56
CA LEU A 230 13.22 8.04 -5.49
C LEU A 230 14.49 7.52 -4.82
N PHE A 231 14.71 6.21 -4.89
CA PHE A 231 15.87 5.54 -4.30
C PHE A 231 16.88 5.13 -5.37
N PRO A 232 18.20 5.31 -5.12
CA PRO A 232 19.21 4.69 -5.97
C PRO A 232 18.97 3.20 -6.16
N THR A 233 19.07 2.73 -7.41
CA THR A 233 18.88 1.32 -7.78
C THR A 233 19.87 0.41 -7.06
N LEU A 234 19.45 -0.82 -6.77
CA LEU A 234 20.27 -1.79 -6.06
C LEU A 234 21.22 -2.56 -7.01
N PRO A 235 22.49 -2.81 -6.63
CA PRO A 235 23.47 -3.50 -7.48
C PRO A 235 23.13 -4.92 -7.93
N TYR A 236 22.41 -5.70 -7.13
CA TYR A 236 22.17 -7.14 -7.36
C TYR A 236 20.70 -7.50 -7.58
N ASP A 237 19.77 -6.60 -7.28
CA ASP A 237 18.39 -6.70 -7.79
C ASP A 237 18.40 -6.45 -9.31
N GLY A 238 18.15 -7.49 -10.09
CA GLY A 238 18.22 -7.43 -11.55
C GLY A 238 17.05 -6.71 -12.23
N ILE A 239 16.00 -6.36 -11.49
CA ILE A 239 14.83 -5.62 -12.01
C ILE A 239 14.68 -4.24 -11.36
N HIS A 240 15.42 -3.96 -10.28
CA HIS A 240 15.43 -2.68 -9.56
C HIS A 240 14.05 -2.26 -9.02
N HIS A 241 13.19 -3.21 -8.67
CA HIS A 241 11.85 -2.92 -8.14
C HIS A 241 11.90 -2.80 -6.61
N ILE A 242 11.22 -1.78 -6.06
CA ILE A 242 11.19 -1.58 -4.60
C ILE A 242 10.46 -2.70 -3.85
N ASP A 243 9.50 -3.38 -4.46
CA ASP A 243 8.77 -4.50 -3.84
C ASP A 243 9.63 -5.74 -3.57
N MET A 244 10.84 -5.78 -4.12
CA MET A 244 11.80 -6.85 -3.87
C MET A 244 12.57 -6.67 -2.56
N HIS A 245 12.56 -5.48 -1.94
CA HIS A 245 13.35 -5.20 -0.74
C HIS A 245 12.66 -4.31 0.31
N MET A 246 11.48 -3.76 -0.01
CA MET A 246 10.72 -2.90 0.87
C MET A 246 9.21 -3.15 0.71
N LYS A 247 8.41 -2.84 1.73
CA LYS A 247 6.94 -2.80 1.64
C LYS A 247 6.33 -1.88 2.69
N LEU A 248 5.43 -0.98 2.29
CA LEU A 248 4.55 -0.27 3.24
C LEU A 248 3.50 -1.26 3.80
N LEU A 249 3.40 -1.36 5.12
CA LEU A 249 2.42 -2.23 5.81
C LEU A 249 1.20 -1.46 6.32
N ASP A 250 1.40 -0.17 6.59
CA ASP A 250 0.38 0.81 6.95
C ASP A 250 0.94 2.21 6.64
N GLU A 251 0.21 3.25 7.06
CA GLU A 251 0.51 4.65 6.77
C GLU A 251 1.87 5.15 7.35
N GLU A 252 2.48 4.40 8.29
CA GLU A 252 3.74 4.79 8.95
C GLU A 252 4.78 3.66 9.06
N THR A 253 4.44 2.42 8.71
CA THR A 253 5.28 1.24 8.94
C THR A 253 5.83 0.70 7.63
N ILE A 254 7.15 0.59 7.54
CA ILE A 254 7.87 0.03 6.40
C ILE A 254 8.56 -1.27 6.82
N LEU A 255 8.27 -2.35 6.11
CA LEU A 255 9.04 -3.59 6.14
C LEU A 255 10.24 -3.48 5.19
N VAL A 256 11.44 -3.76 5.67
CA VAL A 256 12.69 -3.63 4.90
C VAL A 256 13.50 -4.91 5.01
N GLY A 257 13.96 -5.42 3.86
CA GLY A 257 14.82 -6.58 3.78
C GLY A 257 16.16 -6.39 4.44
N GLU A 258 16.58 -7.39 5.21
CA GLU A 258 17.84 -7.40 5.94
C GLU A 258 18.77 -8.50 5.42
N TYR A 259 19.92 -8.08 4.91
CA TYR A 259 21.04 -8.98 4.61
C TYR A 259 22.08 -8.92 5.73
N PRO A 260 22.92 -9.95 5.89
CA PRO A 260 24.10 -9.84 6.73
C PRO A 260 24.98 -8.66 6.29
N ALA A 261 25.66 -8.04 7.26
CA ALA A 261 26.52 -6.89 7.00
C ALA A 261 27.51 -7.15 5.83
N GLY A 262 27.57 -6.20 4.89
CA GLY A 262 28.47 -6.27 3.73
C GLY A 262 28.08 -7.27 2.64
N THR A 263 26.89 -7.88 2.72
CA THR A 263 26.45 -8.92 1.79
C THR A 263 25.42 -8.39 0.80
N SER A 264 25.63 -8.68 -0.49
CA SER A 264 24.70 -8.33 -1.59
C SER A 264 24.24 -6.87 -1.50
N ASP A 265 22.94 -6.60 -1.60
CA ASP A 265 22.40 -5.25 -1.59
C ASP A 265 22.26 -4.66 -0.18
N GLY A 266 22.54 -5.42 0.87
CA GLY A 266 22.43 -4.97 2.27
C GLY A 266 23.00 -3.57 2.52
N PRO A 267 24.26 -3.28 2.13
CA PRO A 267 24.84 -1.95 2.31
C PRO A 267 24.05 -0.81 1.62
N GLN A 268 23.52 -1.05 0.41
CA GLN A 268 22.76 -0.03 -0.32
C GLN A 268 21.34 0.12 0.24
N ILE A 269 20.69 -0.98 0.64
CA ILE A 269 19.40 -0.97 1.33
C ILE A 269 19.49 -0.15 2.63
N GLU A 270 20.56 -0.32 3.42
CA GLU A 270 20.75 0.51 4.62
C GLU A 270 20.96 1.99 4.28
N ALA A 271 21.73 2.29 3.24
CA ALA A 271 21.98 3.68 2.84
C ALA A 271 20.68 4.36 2.40
N ASN A 272 19.87 3.68 1.58
CA ASN A 272 18.55 4.15 1.12
C ASN A 272 17.60 4.35 2.31
N LEU A 273 17.59 3.40 3.26
CA LEU A 273 16.76 3.50 4.46
C LEU A 273 17.16 4.67 5.36
N GLN A 274 18.46 4.87 5.63
CA GLN A 274 18.91 5.99 6.45
C GLN A 274 18.61 7.34 5.78
N TRP A 275 18.74 7.40 4.45
CA TRP A 275 18.36 8.58 3.68
C TRP A 275 16.85 8.85 3.79
N LEU A 276 15.99 7.83 3.67
CA LEU A 276 14.55 7.97 3.87
C LEU A 276 14.23 8.57 5.25
N LEU A 277 14.73 7.95 6.30
CA LEU A 277 14.45 8.33 7.70
C LEU A 277 14.99 9.72 8.08
N THR A 278 16.00 10.22 7.35
CA THR A 278 16.58 11.54 7.59
C THR A 278 15.83 12.65 6.87
N ASN A 279 15.24 12.36 5.70
CA ASN A 279 14.71 13.38 4.79
C ASN A 279 13.19 13.41 4.72
N TYR A 280 12.51 12.33 5.13
CA TYR A 280 11.08 12.18 4.97
C TYR A 280 10.41 11.68 6.24
N MET A 281 9.16 12.13 6.43
CA MET A 281 8.28 11.68 7.48
C MET A 281 7.15 10.83 6.87
N SER A 282 6.46 10.06 7.71
CA SER A 282 5.17 9.47 7.37
C SER A 282 4.10 10.55 7.18
N CYS A 283 2.95 10.19 6.61
CA CYS A 283 1.82 11.11 6.44
C CYS A 283 1.31 11.73 7.77
N TYR A 284 1.68 11.16 8.92
CA TYR A 284 1.38 11.69 10.25
C TYR A 284 2.40 12.72 10.77
N GLY A 285 3.43 13.06 10.00
CA GLY A 285 4.48 13.99 10.39
C GLY A 285 5.51 13.42 11.37
N THR A 286 5.49 12.11 11.60
CA THR A 286 6.47 11.40 12.44
C THR A 286 7.39 10.52 11.59
N PRO A 287 8.59 10.17 12.07
CA PRO A 287 9.47 9.22 11.37
C PRO A 287 8.77 7.88 11.11
N TYR A 288 9.10 7.24 9.99
CA TYR A 288 8.61 5.90 9.69
C TYR A 288 9.06 4.89 10.74
N ARG A 289 8.16 3.99 11.14
CA ARG A 289 8.51 2.77 11.86
C ARG A 289 9.11 1.78 10.89
N VAL A 290 10.30 1.30 11.21
CA VAL A 290 10.97 0.28 10.40
C VAL A 290 10.84 -1.10 11.04
N VAL A 291 10.40 -2.07 10.25
CA VAL A 291 10.41 -3.49 10.58
C VAL A 291 11.44 -4.17 9.69
N ARG A 292 12.36 -4.92 10.29
CA ARG A 292 13.43 -5.62 9.57
C ARG A 292 13.06 -7.08 9.36
N ILE A 293 13.23 -7.59 8.15
CA ILE A 293 12.97 -8.99 7.82
C ILE A 293 14.20 -9.65 7.17
N PRO A 294 14.80 -10.69 7.80
CA PRO A 294 15.99 -11.35 7.27
C PRO A 294 15.73 -12.01 5.91
N MET A 295 16.51 -11.63 4.89
CA MET A 295 16.40 -12.23 3.55
C MET A 295 17.08 -13.60 3.49
N PRO A 296 16.41 -14.63 2.94
CA PRO A 296 16.94 -15.99 2.95
C PRO A 296 17.95 -16.19 1.82
N LYS A 297 18.92 -17.09 2.04
CA LYS A 297 19.75 -17.62 0.96
C LYS A 297 18.92 -18.55 0.07
N SER A 298 19.48 -18.94 -1.08
CA SER A 298 18.89 -20.04 -1.85
C SER A 298 18.93 -21.37 -1.05
N PRO A 299 17.82 -22.11 -0.96
CA PRO A 299 17.76 -23.41 -0.30
C PRO A 299 18.66 -24.48 -0.93
N SER A 300 18.84 -24.46 -2.26
CA SER A 300 19.67 -25.47 -2.97
C SER A 300 21.10 -25.02 -3.21
N SER A 301 21.42 -23.75 -2.99
CA SER A 301 22.75 -23.19 -3.17
C SER A 301 23.04 -22.12 -2.11
N PRO A 302 24.14 -22.20 -1.33
CA PRO A 302 24.43 -21.25 -0.26
C PRO A 302 24.86 -19.85 -0.77
N TYR A 303 24.60 -19.53 -2.03
CA TYR A 303 24.95 -18.27 -2.66
C TYR A 303 23.93 -17.19 -2.35
N TRP A 304 24.46 -16.01 -2.05
CA TRP A 304 23.72 -14.76 -2.04
C TRP A 304 23.58 -14.22 -3.48
N PRO A 305 22.70 -13.23 -3.73
CA PRO A 305 22.59 -12.58 -5.05
C PRO A 305 23.94 -12.15 -5.63
N SER A 306 24.82 -11.58 -4.81
CA SER A 306 26.18 -11.18 -5.21
C SER A 306 27.12 -12.33 -5.63
N SER A 307 26.69 -13.57 -5.47
CA SER A 307 27.40 -14.78 -5.91
C SER A 307 26.54 -15.66 -6.81
N GLY A 308 25.51 -15.09 -7.45
CA GLY A 308 24.64 -15.79 -8.40
C GLY A 308 23.50 -16.60 -7.77
N GLY A 309 23.14 -16.33 -6.51
CA GLY A 309 21.92 -16.84 -5.90
C GLY A 309 20.68 -16.08 -6.39
N TYR A 310 19.49 -16.70 -6.26
CA TYR A 310 18.22 -16.01 -6.52
C TYR A 310 17.97 -14.89 -5.50
N TYR A 311 17.20 -13.89 -5.92
CA TYR A 311 16.81 -12.75 -5.09
C TYR A 311 15.64 -13.10 -4.17
N ASN A 312 15.82 -14.10 -3.31
CA ASN A 312 14.75 -14.51 -2.40
C ASN A 312 14.40 -13.36 -1.46
N THR A 313 13.10 -13.04 -1.40
CA THR A 313 12.61 -11.89 -0.67
C THR A 313 11.32 -12.20 0.08
N TYR A 314 11.21 -11.75 1.32
CA TYR A 314 9.94 -11.83 2.06
C TYR A 314 9.05 -10.61 1.82
N THR A 315 9.56 -9.47 1.33
CA THR A 315 8.77 -8.23 1.18
C THR A 315 7.75 -8.31 0.05
N ASN A 316 7.93 -9.25 -0.87
CA ASN A 316 7.09 -9.41 -2.07
C ASN A 316 5.77 -10.16 -1.77
N GLY A 317 5.10 -9.80 -0.67
CA GLY A 317 3.76 -10.27 -0.30
C GLY A 317 2.66 -9.26 -0.68
N VAL A 318 1.40 -9.67 -0.58
CA VAL A 318 0.23 -8.87 -0.98
C VAL A 318 -0.86 -8.88 0.10
N PHE A 319 -1.48 -7.72 0.32
CA PHE A 319 -2.71 -7.61 1.12
C PHE A 319 -3.94 -8.01 0.30
N VAL A 320 -4.79 -8.85 0.89
CA VAL A 320 -6.11 -9.23 0.37
C VAL A 320 -7.10 -9.09 1.50
N ASN A 321 -7.58 -7.87 1.72
CA ASN A 321 -8.42 -7.50 2.87
C ASN A 321 -7.83 -8.00 4.21
N LYS A 322 -8.40 -9.03 4.84
CA LYS A 322 -7.93 -9.56 6.15
C LYS A 322 -6.86 -10.64 6.02
N THR A 323 -6.46 -10.98 4.80
CA THR A 323 -5.45 -11.99 4.49
C THR A 323 -4.19 -11.32 3.96
N TYR A 324 -3.02 -11.81 4.39
CA TYR A 324 -1.72 -11.41 3.86
C TYR A 324 -1.02 -12.63 3.28
N ILE A 325 -0.87 -12.66 1.95
CA ILE A 325 -0.24 -13.75 1.22
C ILE A 325 1.21 -13.37 0.95
N TYR A 326 2.16 -14.21 1.36
CA TYR A 326 3.59 -13.88 1.27
C TYR A 326 4.42 -15.08 0.80
N PRO A 327 5.57 -14.84 0.14
CA PRO A 327 6.42 -15.91 -0.33
C PRO A 327 7.15 -16.60 0.82
N SER A 328 7.25 -17.92 0.74
CA SER A 328 8.14 -18.75 1.56
C SER A 328 9.14 -19.49 0.68
N TYR A 329 10.23 -19.98 1.28
CA TYR A 329 11.32 -20.62 0.53
C TYR A 329 11.95 -21.80 1.25
N PHE A 330 12.14 -21.68 2.57
CA PHE A 330 12.86 -22.66 3.36
C PHE A 330 12.61 -22.46 4.86
N GLU A 331 12.18 -23.55 5.51
CA GLU A 331 11.61 -23.57 6.86
C GLU A 331 12.41 -22.78 7.92
N SER A 332 13.75 -22.80 7.91
CA SER A 332 14.51 -22.12 8.96
C SER A 332 14.44 -20.59 8.88
N TYR A 333 14.21 -20.02 7.69
CA TYR A 333 13.97 -18.59 7.55
C TYR A 333 12.47 -18.28 7.56
N ASP A 334 11.65 -19.17 6.99
CA ASP A 334 10.19 -18.98 6.94
C ASP A 334 9.58 -18.85 8.34
N THR A 335 10.09 -19.60 9.33
CA THR A 335 9.64 -19.49 10.72
C THR A 335 9.95 -18.13 11.35
N THR A 336 11.07 -17.51 10.96
CA THR A 336 11.43 -16.16 11.40
C THR A 336 10.57 -15.11 10.71
N ALA A 337 10.34 -15.25 9.40
CA ALA A 337 9.45 -14.39 8.64
C ALA A 337 8.01 -14.45 9.18
N TYR A 338 7.48 -15.65 9.41
CA TYR A 338 6.15 -15.85 10.01
C TYR A 338 6.02 -15.17 11.37
N ARG A 339 7.03 -15.31 12.25
CA ARG A 339 7.03 -14.64 13.55
C ARG A 339 6.96 -13.11 13.40
N ILE A 340 7.79 -12.53 12.53
CA ILE A 340 7.81 -11.09 12.28
C ILE A 340 6.47 -10.62 11.72
N TYR A 341 5.92 -11.31 10.72
CA TYR A 341 4.60 -11.00 10.17
C TYR A 341 3.50 -11.10 11.25
N SER A 342 3.53 -12.13 12.09
CA SER A 342 2.56 -12.30 13.17
C SER A 342 2.61 -11.16 14.20
N GLU A 343 3.80 -10.60 14.43
CA GLU A 343 4.00 -9.48 15.36
C GLU A 343 3.52 -8.15 14.76
N VAL A 344 3.73 -7.93 13.46
CA VAL A 344 3.45 -6.62 12.82
C VAL A 344 2.11 -6.55 12.10
N LEU A 345 1.50 -7.70 11.80
CA LEU A 345 0.16 -7.84 11.20
C LEU A 345 -0.75 -8.67 12.12
N PRO A 346 -0.99 -8.24 13.38
CA PRO A 346 -1.82 -9.00 14.30
C PRO A 346 -3.24 -9.18 13.75
N GLY A 347 -3.75 -10.41 13.86
CA GLY A 347 -5.10 -10.80 13.42
C GLY A 347 -5.24 -11.08 11.93
N TYR A 348 -4.28 -10.71 11.08
CA TYR A 348 -4.33 -11.08 9.66
C TYR A 348 -4.18 -12.59 9.50
N THR A 349 -4.90 -13.15 8.53
CA THR A 349 -4.64 -14.52 8.08
C THR A 349 -3.35 -14.53 7.27
N LEU A 350 -2.29 -15.09 7.83
CA LEU A 350 -0.98 -15.16 7.18
C LEU A 350 -0.87 -16.43 6.34
N VAL A 351 -0.73 -16.28 5.01
CA VAL A 351 -0.66 -17.39 4.06
C VAL A 351 0.71 -17.44 3.39
N PRO A 352 1.66 -18.28 3.88
CA PRO A 352 2.89 -18.54 3.17
C PRO A 352 2.65 -19.40 1.92
N ILE A 353 3.24 -19.03 0.78
CA ILE A 353 3.25 -19.85 -0.43
C ILE A 353 4.69 -20.08 -0.88
N ASP A 354 5.08 -21.35 -1.03
CA ASP A 354 6.40 -21.72 -1.49
C ASP A 354 6.64 -21.21 -2.92
N CYS A 355 7.63 -20.33 -3.05
CA CYS A 355 8.04 -19.69 -4.29
C CYS A 355 9.43 -20.18 -4.76
N TYR A 356 9.95 -21.27 -4.18
CA TYR A 356 11.24 -21.84 -4.57
C TYR A 356 11.10 -23.12 -5.44
N PRO A 357 11.85 -23.25 -6.54
CA PRO A 357 12.66 -22.21 -7.18
C PRO A 357 11.80 -21.22 -7.98
N ASP A 358 10.52 -21.50 -8.18
CA ASP A 358 9.65 -20.70 -9.05
C ASP A 358 8.49 -20.10 -8.26
N PRO A 359 8.15 -18.82 -8.46
CA PRO A 359 8.65 -17.90 -9.50
C PRO A 359 9.99 -17.20 -9.21
N ILE A 360 10.62 -17.39 -8.05
CA ILE A 360 11.75 -16.54 -7.61
C ILE A 360 13.00 -16.63 -8.50
N SER A 361 13.16 -17.73 -9.23
CA SER A 361 14.20 -17.93 -10.25
C SER A 361 14.14 -16.89 -11.38
N ALA A 362 12.98 -16.26 -11.57
CA ALA A 362 12.73 -15.18 -12.52
C ALA A 362 12.69 -13.79 -11.85
N SER A 363 13.18 -13.67 -10.61
CA SER A 363 13.23 -12.43 -9.81
C SER A 363 11.86 -11.82 -9.50
N GLY A 364 10.84 -12.64 -9.29
CA GLY A 364 9.55 -12.18 -8.77
C GLY A 364 8.90 -13.22 -7.86
N ALA A 365 7.94 -12.78 -7.03
CA ALA A 365 7.19 -13.65 -6.13
C ALA A 365 5.69 -13.32 -6.13
N ILE A 366 5.01 -13.42 -4.98
CA ILE A 366 3.55 -13.27 -4.85
C ILE A 366 3.08 -11.88 -5.30
N HIS A 367 3.74 -10.81 -4.85
CA HIS A 367 3.33 -9.45 -5.19
C HIS A 367 3.48 -9.15 -6.68
N CYS A 368 4.51 -9.70 -7.34
CA CYS A 368 4.78 -9.50 -8.78
C CYS A 368 3.70 -10.14 -9.69
N ILE A 369 3.02 -11.18 -9.22
CA ILE A 369 2.02 -11.93 -10.00
C ILE A 369 0.57 -11.66 -9.58
N THR A 370 0.38 -10.61 -8.77
CA THR A 370 -0.93 -10.18 -8.29
C THR A 370 -1.09 -8.67 -8.48
N ASN A 371 -2.31 -8.24 -8.76
CA ASN A 371 -2.72 -6.84 -8.70
C ASN A 371 -4.15 -6.77 -8.12
N CYS A 372 -4.74 -5.60 -7.94
CA CYS A 372 -6.07 -5.50 -7.34
C CYS A 372 -6.93 -4.41 -7.98
N ILE A 373 -8.25 -4.53 -7.76
CA ILE A 373 -9.23 -3.48 -8.01
C ILE A 373 -9.83 -3.09 -6.66
N SER A 374 -9.77 -1.79 -6.37
CA SER A 374 -10.20 -1.21 -5.10
C SER A 374 -11.71 -1.31 -4.89
N SER A 375 -12.15 -1.13 -3.64
CA SER A 375 -13.56 -1.16 -3.27
C SER A 375 -14.36 -0.02 -3.91
N ASN A 376 -15.57 -0.33 -4.41
CA ASN A 376 -16.51 0.66 -4.93
C ASN A 376 -17.31 1.40 -3.86
N ASP A 377 -17.26 0.96 -2.59
CA ASP A 377 -17.90 1.62 -1.44
C ASP A 377 -16.91 1.65 -0.25
N PRO A 378 -15.78 2.39 -0.38
CA PRO A 378 -14.71 2.38 0.61
C PRO A 378 -15.06 3.21 1.85
N LEU A 379 -14.78 2.66 3.04
CA LEU A 379 -14.83 3.40 4.31
C LEU A 379 -13.40 3.54 4.84
N LEU A 380 -12.78 4.68 4.56
CA LEU A 380 -11.41 4.96 4.99
C LEU A 380 -11.37 5.31 6.48
N ILE A 381 -10.53 4.59 7.23
CA ILE A 381 -10.18 4.90 8.63
C ILE A 381 -8.65 4.96 8.73
N SER A 382 -8.11 6.17 8.88
CA SER A 382 -6.68 6.41 9.13
C SER A 382 -6.46 6.79 10.58
N HIS A 383 -5.56 6.10 11.25
CA HIS A 383 -5.22 6.36 12.64
C HIS A 383 -3.74 6.06 12.88
N GLN A 384 -3.00 7.06 13.36
CA GLN A 384 -1.67 6.82 13.91
C GLN A 384 -1.81 6.15 15.27
N ARG A 385 -1.20 4.96 15.43
CA ARG A 385 -1.26 4.24 16.69
C ARG A 385 -0.69 5.08 17.83
N LEU A 386 -1.20 4.86 19.04
CA LEU A 386 -0.64 5.46 20.23
C LEU A 386 0.79 4.94 20.48
N ALA A 387 1.70 5.83 20.88
CA ALA A 387 3.07 5.47 21.27
C ALA A 387 3.08 4.40 22.37
N ASP A 388 4.07 3.51 22.36
CA ASP A 388 4.25 2.51 23.42
C ASP A 388 5.62 2.73 24.09
N PRO A 389 5.68 3.02 25.40
CA PRO A 389 4.55 3.18 26.33
C PRO A 389 3.80 4.52 26.19
N GLN A 390 2.53 4.54 26.59
CA GLN A 390 1.75 5.77 26.76
C GLN A 390 1.96 6.32 28.17
N THR A 391 2.62 7.48 28.27
CA THR A 391 2.82 8.20 29.53
C THR A 391 1.71 9.22 29.77
N GLY A 392 1.07 9.18 30.93
CA GLY A 392 0.09 10.21 31.30
C GLY A 392 -0.75 9.86 32.52
N SER A 393 -1.44 10.87 33.05
CA SER A 393 -2.41 10.74 34.15
C SER A 393 -3.85 11.01 33.70
N SER A 394 -4.06 11.32 32.42
CA SER A 394 -5.36 11.55 31.79
C SER A 394 -5.77 10.37 30.90
N ASP A 395 -7.00 10.42 30.39
CA ASP A 395 -7.46 9.50 29.36
C ASP A 395 -6.59 9.59 28.10
N TYR A 396 -6.49 8.46 27.39
CA TYR A 396 -5.70 8.35 26.17
C TYR A 396 -6.55 8.76 24.97
N GLN A 397 -6.27 9.93 24.42
CA GLN A 397 -6.97 10.44 23.24
C GLN A 397 -6.54 9.67 21.98
N VAL A 398 -7.52 9.19 21.24
CA VAL A 398 -7.37 8.53 19.94
C VAL A 398 -7.95 9.44 18.88
N ASN A 399 -7.12 9.83 17.90
CA ASN A 399 -7.48 10.67 16.77
C ASN A 399 -7.54 9.84 15.49
N ALA A 400 -8.60 9.96 14.71
CA ALA A 400 -8.69 9.28 13.42
C ALA A 400 -9.31 10.16 12.33
N TYR A 401 -8.79 10.04 11.13
CA TYR A 401 -9.45 10.53 9.93
C TYR A 401 -10.39 9.44 9.41
N ILE A 402 -11.69 9.74 9.33
CA ILE A 402 -12.72 8.77 8.97
C ILE A 402 -13.60 9.37 7.89
N LYS A 403 -13.60 8.78 6.70
CA LYS A 403 -14.34 9.31 5.55
C LYS A 403 -15.08 8.24 4.77
N HIS A 404 -16.27 8.61 4.32
CA HIS A 404 -17.11 7.84 3.41
C HIS A 404 -17.94 8.80 2.55
N ALA A 405 -18.28 8.42 1.32
CA ALA A 405 -19.04 9.28 0.39
C ALA A 405 -20.42 9.71 0.94
N SER A 406 -21.08 8.84 1.71
CA SER A 406 -22.36 9.15 2.38
C SER A 406 -22.22 9.95 3.70
N GLY A 407 -20.99 10.22 4.14
CA GLY A 407 -20.69 10.73 5.48
C GLY A 407 -20.68 9.63 6.55
N ILE A 408 -20.21 9.98 7.75
CA ILE A 408 -20.07 9.04 8.87
C ILE A 408 -21.21 9.25 9.89
N ALA A 409 -21.94 8.19 10.19
CA ALA A 409 -23.05 8.20 11.15
C ALA A 409 -22.57 8.05 12.60
N SER A 410 -21.57 7.18 12.82
CA SER A 410 -20.98 6.98 14.14
C SER A 410 -19.58 6.38 14.04
N ALA A 411 -18.73 6.68 15.01
CA ALA A 411 -17.45 6.01 15.21
C ALA A 411 -17.25 5.67 16.69
N SER A 412 -16.51 4.60 16.98
CA SER A 412 -16.25 4.13 18.33
C SER A 412 -14.89 3.45 18.42
N ILE A 413 -14.24 3.61 19.56
CA ILE A 413 -13.01 2.88 19.90
C ILE A 413 -13.43 1.71 20.78
N TYR A 414 -12.99 0.51 20.41
CA TYR A 414 -13.15 -0.66 21.24
C TYR A 414 -11.82 -0.98 21.87
N TYR A 415 -11.76 -1.08 23.20
CA TYR A 415 -10.54 -1.39 23.93
C TYR A 415 -10.75 -2.48 24.99
N LYS A 416 -9.67 -3.19 25.33
CA LYS A 416 -9.60 -4.16 26.44
C LYS A 416 -8.22 -4.11 27.09
N THR A 417 -8.13 -4.61 28.32
CA THR A 417 -6.87 -4.59 29.12
C THR A 417 -6.25 -5.97 29.32
N SER A 418 -6.87 -7.01 28.75
CA SER A 418 -6.30 -8.34 28.67
C SER A 418 -6.79 -9.01 27.38
N LEU A 419 -5.98 -9.89 26.79
CA LEU A 419 -6.34 -10.56 25.54
C LEU A 419 -7.59 -11.45 25.68
N ALA A 420 -7.78 -12.06 26.86
CA ALA A 420 -8.96 -12.88 27.19
C ALA A 420 -10.18 -12.06 27.68
N GLY A 421 -10.02 -10.74 27.85
CA GLY A 421 -11.09 -9.84 28.26
C GLY A 421 -12.05 -9.50 27.12
N ALA A 422 -13.24 -9.02 27.48
CA ALA A 422 -14.20 -8.47 26.53
C ALA A 422 -13.82 -7.02 26.17
N TYR A 423 -14.10 -6.64 24.92
CA TYR A 423 -13.98 -5.25 24.49
C TYR A 423 -15.05 -4.38 25.16
N THR A 424 -14.63 -3.20 25.60
CA THR A 424 -15.49 -2.09 26.01
C THR A 424 -15.40 -1.00 24.95
N SER A 425 -16.52 -0.34 24.63
CA SER A 425 -16.55 0.73 23.63
C SER A 425 -16.57 2.11 24.28
N VAL A 426 -15.85 3.06 23.69
CA VAL A 426 -16.04 4.50 23.91
C VAL A 426 -16.42 5.16 22.59
N ALA A 427 -17.42 6.04 22.62
CA ALA A 427 -17.85 6.76 21.43
C ALA A 427 -16.80 7.79 21.01
N MET A 428 -16.61 7.94 19.71
CA MET A 428 -15.86 9.06 19.13
C MET A 428 -16.82 10.18 18.73
N SER A 429 -16.35 11.42 18.80
CA SER A 429 -17.07 12.61 18.34
C SER A 429 -16.33 13.26 17.18
N ASN A 430 -17.06 13.77 16.20
CA ASN A 430 -16.47 14.55 15.10
C ASN A 430 -15.96 15.89 15.66
N SER A 431 -14.67 16.17 15.49
CA SER A 431 -14.01 17.39 15.97
C SER A 431 -13.92 18.49 14.90
N GLY A 432 -14.36 18.22 13.68
CA GLY A 432 -14.27 19.10 12.52
C GLY A 432 -13.93 18.31 11.24
N GLY A 433 -14.66 18.55 10.15
CA GLY A 433 -14.45 17.87 8.88
C GLY A 433 -14.63 16.35 8.98
N ASP A 434 -13.62 15.60 8.57
CA ASP A 434 -13.56 14.14 8.63
C ASP A 434 -12.74 13.63 9.84
N ASN A 435 -12.44 14.49 10.82
CA ASN A 435 -11.67 14.14 12.01
C ASN A 435 -12.56 13.69 13.17
N TRP A 436 -12.16 12.60 13.81
CA TRP A 436 -12.88 11.98 14.92
C TRP A 436 -11.95 11.77 16.10
N ILE A 437 -12.46 12.08 17.29
CA ILE A 437 -11.72 11.99 18.55
C ILE A 437 -12.51 11.15 19.56
N GLY A 438 -11.85 10.24 20.25
CA GLY A 438 -12.40 9.56 21.42
C GLY A 438 -11.32 9.32 22.48
N ASN A 439 -11.75 9.04 23.70
CA ASN A 439 -10.84 8.95 24.85
C ASN A 439 -10.97 7.58 25.53
N ILE A 440 -9.90 6.78 25.50
CA ILE A 440 -9.82 5.55 26.28
C ILE A 440 -9.51 5.93 27.73
N PRO A 441 -10.31 5.51 28.73
CA PRO A 441 -10.06 5.84 30.12
C PRO A 441 -8.64 5.46 30.57
N VAL A 442 -8.01 6.31 31.39
CA VAL A 442 -6.70 6.04 31.97
C VAL A 442 -6.66 4.66 32.65
N GLN A 443 -5.57 3.92 32.46
CA GLN A 443 -5.38 2.58 33.05
C GLN A 443 -4.33 2.60 34.16
N ALA A 444 -4.32 1.57 35.00
CA ALA A 444 -3.29 1.44 36.03
C ALA A 444 -1.90 1.28 35.39
N ASN A 445 -0.88 1.85 36.04
CA ASN A 445 0.51 1.73 35.59
C ASN A 445 0.91 0.27 35.32
N GLY A 446 1.51 0.01 34.16
CA GLY A 446 1.89 -1.32 33.67
C GLY A 446 0.77 -2.09 32.97
N THR A 447 -0.43 -1.53 32.84
CA THR A 447 -1.54 -2.17 32.12
C THR A 447 -1.32 -2.10 30.62
N LYS A 448 -1.34 -3.25 29.94
CA LYS A 448 -1.43 -3.30 28.47
C LYS A 448 -2.86 -3.01 28.02
N VAL A 449 -3.01 -2.13 27.04
CA VAL A 449 -4.28 -1.78 26.40
C VAL A 449 -4.22 -2.26 24.95
N TYR A 450 -5.27 -2.95 24.52
CA TYR A 450 -5.46 -3.41 23.14
C TYR A 450 -6.70 -2.73 22.59
N TYR A 451 -6.61 -2.10 21.42
CA TYR A 451 -7.72 -1.34 20.87
C TYR A 451 -7.80 -1.34 19.34
N TYR A 452 -8.99 -1.07 18.82
CA TYR A 452 -9.27 -0.85 17.41
C TYR A 452 -10.38 0.20 17.26
N ILE A 453 -10.54 0.74 16.06
CA ILE A 453 -11.57 1.73 15.74
C ILE A 453 -12.61 1.07 14.84
N GLN A 454 -13.88 1.34 15.08
CA GLN A 454 -14.99 1.01 14.19
C GLN A 454 -15.70 2.29 13.76
N ALA A 455 -16.08 2.36 12.49
CA ALA A 455 -16.97 3.39 11.98
C ALA A 455 -18.13 2.79 11.20
N GLN A 456 -19.25 3.51 11.19
CA GLN A 456 -20.42 3.24 10.37
C GLN A 456 -20.77 4.49 9.58
N ALA A 457 -20.85 4.34 8.26
CA ALA A 457 -21.30 5.37 7.33
C ALA A 457 -22.83 5.55 7.37
N VAL A 458 -23.33 6.68 6.89
CA VAL A 458 -24.78 6.96 6.79
C VAL A 458 -25.49 5.99 5.84
N SER A 459 -24.78 5.41 4.88
CA SER A 459 -25.26 4.32 4.00
C SER A 459 -25.50 3.00 4.74
N GLY A 460 -24.96 2.85 5.96
CA GLY A 460 -24.96 1.62 6.74
C GLY A 460 -23.71 0.76 6.60
N LYS A 461 -22.82 1.07 5.63
CA LYS A 461 -21.49 0.45 5.50
C LYS A 461 -20.75 0.62 6.83
N SER A 462 -20.13 -0.46 7.30
CA SER A 462 -19.36 -0.47 8.53
C SER A 462 -17.98 -1.05 8.26
N GLN A 463 -16.96 -0.48 8.90
CA GLN A 463 -15.59 -0.94 8.78
C GLN A 463 -14.86 -0.78 10.12
N VAL A 464 -13.81 -1.57 10.28
CA VAL A 464 -12.89 -1.52 11.42
C VAL A 464 -11.45 -1.30 10.96
N ARG A 465 -10.63 -0.68 11.82
CA ARG A 465 -9.19 -0.56 11.62
C ARG A 465 -8.46 -0.95 12.92
N PRO A 466 -7.47 -1.86 12.88
CA PRO A 466 -7.04 -2.66 11.71
C PRO A 466 -8.16 -3.53 11.12
N MET A 467 -8.10 -3.84 9.82
CA MET A 467 -9.14 -4.58 9.10
C MET A 467 -9.50 -5.96 9.71
N PRO A 468 -8.55 -6.74 10.27
CA PRO A 468 -8.88 -8.00 10.93
C PRO A 468 -9.40 -7.86 12.38
N ALA A 469 -9.73 -6.66 12.85
CA ALA A 469 -10.37 -6.52 14.16
C ALA A 469 -11.68 -7.34 14.25
N PRO A 470 -12.00 -7.94 15.40
CA PRO A 470 -11.38 -7.73 16.71
C PRO A 470 -10.13 -8.58 16.99
N ASP A 471 -9.71 -9.46 16.07
CA ASP A 471 -8.53 -10.30 16.26
C ASP A 471 -7.24 -9.50 16.03
N GLY A 472 -7.29 -8.50 15.15
CA GLY A 472 -6.27 -7.46 15.00
C GLY A 472 -6.52 -6.23 15.86
N TYR A 473 -5.46 -5.63 16.38
CA TYR A 473 -5.51 -4.48 17.26
C TYR A 473 -4.18 -3.72 17.30
N TRP A 474 -4.23 -2.45 17.68
CA TRP A 474 -3.05 -1.75 18.20
C TRP A 474 -2.91 -2.02 19.69
N GLU A 475 -1.69 -1.92 20.21
CA GLU A 475 -1.42 -2.05 21.64
C GLU A 475 -0.46 -0.98 22.16
N PHE A 476 -0.60 -0.66 23.45
CA PHE A 476 0.36 0.13 24.20
C PHE A 476 0.35 -0.25 25.67
N THR A 477 1.43 0.06 26.38
CA THR A 477 1.55 -0.09 27.83
C THR A 477 1.31 1.25 28.51
N SER A 478 0.33 1.30 29.41
CA SER A 478 0.08 2.46 30.28
C SER A 478 1.24 2.65 31.25
N THR A 479 1.84 3.84 31.29
CA THR A 479 2.83 4.22 32.29
C THR A 479 2.42 5.46 33.06
N GLY A 480 2.45 5.37 34.39
CA GLY A 480 2.23 6.53 35.25
C GLY A 480 3.40 7.50 35.17
N SER A 481 3.15 8.80 35.32
CA SER A 481 4.23 9.80 35.36
C SER A 481 5.11 9.58 36.60
N THR A 482 6.31 9.02 36.43
CA THR A 482 7.35 9.12 37.47
C THR A 482 8.04 10.46 37.33
N GLY A 483 7.55 11.45 38.08
CA GLY A 483 8.05 12.82 38.00
C GLY A 483 9.53 12.95 38.40
N ILE A 484 10.33 13.46 37.48
CA ILE A 484 11.10 14.67 37.77
C ILE A 484 10.37 15.76 37.00
N ASP A 485 10.01 16.86 37.66
CA ASP A 485 9.40 18.03 37.01
C ASP A 485 10.34 18.55 35.91
N GLU A 486 10.20 18.04 34.70
CA GLU A 486 10.67 18.76 33.53
C GLU A 486 9.81 20.02 33.36
N PRO A 487 10.39 21.16 32.99
CA PRO A 487 9.64 22.38 32.80
C PRO A 487 8.49 22.12 31.82
N VAL A 488 7.25 22.36 32.28
CA VAL A 488 6.03 22.20 31.50
C VAL A 488 6.23 22.85 30.13
N ALA A 489 6.33 22.06 29.07
CA ALA A 489 6.38 22.58 27.72
C ALA A 489 5.09 23.38 27.50
N ALA A 490 5.23 24.67 27.18
CA ALA A 490 4.09 25.47 26.73
C ALA A 490 3.46 24.79 25.52
N ALA A 491 2.15 24.93 25.33
CA ALA A 491 1.48 24.42 24.13
C ALA A 491 2.26 24.89 22.90
N ALA A 492 2.63 23.97 22.02
CA ALA A 492 3.47 24.21 20.86
C ALA A 492 2.87 23.50 19.65
N MET A 493 2.64 24.25 18.57
CA MET A 493 2.35 23.69 17.27
C MET A 493 3.67 23.30 16.61
N GLN A 494 3.84 22.01 16.33
CA GLN A 494 5.00 21.47 15.63
C GLN A 494 4.87 21.67 14.12
N ASP A 495 5.88 21.30 13.36
CA ASP A 495 5.89 21.47 11.91
C ASP A 495 4.72 20.72 11.25
N ILE A 496 3.93 21.47 10.47
CA ILE A 496 2.81 20.94 9.69
C ILE A 496 3.33 20.10 8.54
N TYR A 497 2.76 18.91 8.33
CA TYR A 497 3.21 17.95 7.33
C TYR A 497 2.05 17.21 6.63
N PRO A 498 2.09 16.96 5.31
CA PRO A 498 3.08 17.48 4.37
C PRO A 498 2.94 19.00 4.19
N ASN A 499 4.05 19.68 3.91
CA ASN A 499 4.07 21.09 3.54
C ASN A 499 5.13 21.31 2.44
N PRO A 500 4.75 21.60 1.18
CA PRO A 500 3.40 21.94 0.70
C PRO A 500 2.37 20.83 0.89
N ALA A 501 1.14 21.24 1.19
CA ALA A 501 -0.02 20.40 1.47
C ALA A 501 -0.93 20.31 0.24
N ALA A 502 -1.38 19.11 -0.16
CA ALA A 502 -2.46 18.98 -1.15
C ALA A 502 -3.61 18.05 -0.72
N TYR A 503 -3.38 17.12 0.20
CA TYR A 503 -4.41 16.25 0.77
C TYR A 503 -4.51 16.41 2.29
N ILE A 504 -4.76 15.31 2.99
CA ILE A 504 -4.86 15.24 4.43
C ILE A 504 -3.51 15.67 4.99
N THR A 505 -3.54 16.76 5.74
CA THR A 505 -2.36 17.43 6.28
C THR A 505 -2.43 17.41 7.78
N CYS A 506 -1.40 16.82 8.39
CA CYS A 506 -1.22 16.71 9.82
C CYS A 506 -0.68 18.02 10.42
N ILE A 507 -1.26 18.41 11.54
CA ILE A 507 -0.86 19.51 12.41
C ILE A 507 -0.59 18.91 13.79
N PRO A 508 0.67 18.56 14.10
CA PRO A 508 1.01 18.05 15.41
C PRO A 508 1.02 19.19 16.44
N VAL A 509 0.37 18.97 17.57
CA VAL A 509 0.32 19.90 18.69
C VAL A 509 0.78 19.16 19.94
N GLU A 510 1.79 19.71 20.61
CA GLU A 510 2.32 19.18 21.86
C GLU A 510 2.06 20.16 23.01
N CYS A 511 1.63 19.66 24.16
CA CYS A 511 1.50 20.50 25.35
C CYS A 511 1.80 19.72 26.63
N GLY A 512 2.48 20.36 27.58
CA GLY A 512 2.79 19.73 28.87
C GLY A 512 1.57 19.55 29.78
N ASN A 513 0.55 20.41 29.62
CA ASN A 513 -0.74 20.31 30.29
C ASN A 513 -1.86 20.56 29.27
N GLY A 514 -3.00 19.89 29.47
CA GLY A 514 -4.17 20.13 28.63
C GLY A 514 -4.68 21.57 28.78
N PHE A 515 -5.17 22.14 27.68
CA PHE A 515 -5.62 23.54 27.61
C PHE A 515 -6.89 23.67 26.78
N LYS A 516 -7.60 24.80 26.93
CA LYS A 516 -8.68 25.18 25.99
C LYS A 516 -8.14 26.13 24.95
N GLY A 517 -8.42 25.84 23.69
CA GLY A 517 -7.96 26.65 22.58
C GLY A 517 -8.77 26.41 21.32
N ARG A 518 -8.31 27.03 20.24
CA ARG A 518 -8.91 26.89 18.92
C ARG A 518 -7.82 26.79 17.87
N LEU A 519 -7.91 25.77 17.01
CA LEU A 519 -7.06 25.57 15.84
C LEU A 519 -7.86 25.94 14.59
N THR A 520 -7.38 26.92 13.82
CA THR A 520 -8.06 27.44 12.63
C THR A 520 -7.15 27.46 11.42
N LEU A 521 -7.74 27.25 10.25
CA LEU A 521 -7.11 27.52 8.97
C LEU A 521 -7.64 28.85 8.44
N MET A 522 -6.74 29.75 8.05
CA MET A 522 -7.06 31.07 7.50
C MET A 522 -6.46 31.25 6.11
N ASP A 523 -7.19 31.92 5.22
CA ASP A 523 -6.66 32.34 3.93
C ASP A 523 -5.64 33.50 4.07
N ALA A 524 -4.96 33.85 2.98
CA ALA A 524 -3.95 34.92 2.96
C ALA A 524 -4.47 36.31 3.38
N THR A 525 -5.79 36.51 3.48
CA THR A 525 -6.40 37.77 3.95
C THR A 525 -6.70 37.77 5.45
N GLY A 526 -6.44 36.64 6.14
CA GLY A 526 -6.75 36.44 7.56
C GLY A 526 -8.20 36.02 7.82
N ARG A 527 -8.95 35.65 6.78
CA ARG A 527 -10.31 35.11 6.95
C ARG A 527 -10.22 33.63 7.30
N ILE A 528 -10.92 33.23 8.37
CA ILE A 528 -11.05 31.82 8.77
C ILE A 528 -11.84 31.07 7.69
N VAL A 529 -11.22 30.04 7.12
CA VAL A 529 -11.84 29.14 6.14
C VAL A 529 -12.26 27.80 6.77
N GLU A 530 -11.58 27.37 7.84
CA GLU A 530 -11.93 26.18 8.61
C GLU A 530 -11.62 26.35 10.10
N ILE A 531 -12.48 25.80 10.95
CA ILE A 531 -12.17 25.54 12.36
C ILE A 531 -11.81 24.05 12.44
N ILE A 532 -10.52 23.75 12.57
CA ILE A 532 -9.98 22.38 12.59
C ILE A 532 -10.28 21.72 13.93
N HIS A 533 -10.17 22.49 15.02
CA HIS A 533 -10.55 22.06 16.36
C HIS A 533 -10.93 23.28 17.21
N ASP A 534 -11.94 23.13 18.06
CA ASP A 534 -12.36 24.17 19.02
C ASP A 534 -12.82 23.51 20.32
N GLY A 535 -12.03 23.70 21.39
CA GLY A 535 -12.31 23.06 22.67
C GLY A 535 -11.05 22.67 23.44
N GLU A 536 -11.10 21.49 24.06
CA GLU A 536 -10.00 20.99 24.89
C GLU A 536 -8.94 20.29 24.03
N PHE A 537 -7.68 20.65 24.27
CA PHE A 537 -6.49 19.97 23.81
C PHE A 537 -5.92 19.21 25.02
N PRO A 538 -5.86 17.88 24.98
CA PRO A 538 -5.26 17.10 26.08
C PRO A 538 -3.74 17.29 26.16
N ALA A 539 -3.18 17.01 27.33
CA ALA A 539 -1.73 16.96 27.52
C ALA A 539 -1.07 15.88 26.62
N GLY A 540 0.18 16.10 26.25
CA GLY A 540 0.95 15.25 25.35
C GLY A 540 0.96 15.75 23.91
N GLN A 541 1.40 14.90 23.00
CA GLN A 541 1.44 15.17 21.56
C GLN A 541 0.20 14.58 20.87
N HIS A 542 -0.51 15.41 20.12
CA HIS A 542 -1.74 15.05 19.43
C HIS A 542 -1.75 15.61 18.02
N ASN A 543 -2.25 14.81 17.07
CA ASN A 543 -2.33 15.19 15.67
C ASN A 543 -3.75 15.60 15.30
N TYR A 544 -3.85 16.75 14.66
CA TYR A 544 -5.07 17.27 14.06
C TYR A 544 -4.87 17.30 12.55
N PHE A 545 -5.93 17.10 11.77
CA PHE A 545 -5.78 17.06 10.31
C PHE A 545 -6.73 18.04 9.63
N PHE A 546 -6.36 18.50 8.44
CA PHE A 546 -7.29 19.15 7.52
C PHE A 546 -7.06 18.60 6.11
N ASN A 547 -8.10 18.59 5.27
CA ASN A 547 -7.94 18.18 3.88
C ASN A 547 -7.65 19.40 3.01
N ALA A 548 -6.37 19.61 2.67
CA ALA A 548 -5.91 20.74 1.88
C ALA A 548 -6.59 20.84 0.50
N HIS A 549 -7.02 19.70 -0.07
CA HIS A 549 -7.73 19.64 -1.35
C HIS A 549 -9.01 20.51 -1.37
N SER A 550 -9.63 20.72 -0.20
CA SER A 550 -10.86 21.52 -0.09
C SER A 550 -10.64 23.03 -0.28
N TYR A 551 -9.39 23.48 -0.46
CA TYR A 551 -9.01 24.89 -0.47
C TYR A 551 -8.19 25.26 -1.71
N ALA A 552 -8.46 26.41 -2.33
CA ALA A 552 -7.70 26.85 -3.52
C ALA A 552 -6.20 26.99 -3.23
N SER A 553 -5.34 26.71 -4.21
CA SER A 553 -3.88 26.81 -4.07
C SER A 553 -3.45 28.21 -3.63
N GLY A 554 -2.57 28.26 -2.64
CA GLY A 554 -2.10 29.50 -2.07
C GLY A 554 -1.47 29.31 -0.70
N MET A 555 -1.02 30.42 -0.13
CA MET A 555 -0.57 30.43 1.26
C MET A 555 -1.78 30.50 2.19
N TYR A 556 -1.81 29.59 3.15
CA TYR A 556 -2.72 29.62 4.28
C TYR A 556 -1.92 29.76 5.57
N ILE A 557 -2.61 30.20 6.60
CA ILE A 557 -2.06 30.31 7.95
C ILE A 557 -2.87 29.37 8.83
N VAL A 558 -2.20 28.38 9.40
CA VAL A 558 -2.76 27.62 10.51
C VAL A 558 -2.45 28.41 11.78
N GLN A 559 -3.47 28.68 12.58
CA GLN A 559 -3.35 29.38 13.85
C GLN A 559 -3.87 28.53 15.00
N LEU A 560 -3.00 28.32 15.98
CA LEU A 560 -3.34 27.79 17.29
C LEU A 560 -3.50 28.97 18.26
N GLU A 561 -4.72 29.23 18.68
CA GLU A 561 -5.05 30.22 19.70
C GLU A 561 -5.30 29.53 21.04
N THR A 562 -4.55 29.95 22.05
CA THR A 562 -4.71 29.53 23.44
C THR A 562 -5.09 30.74 24.28
N GLY A 563 -5.56 30.54 25.52
CA GLY A 563 -5.86 31.67 26.42
C GLY A 563 -4.66 32.57 26.75
N GLU A 564 -3.43 32.11 26.51
CA GLU A 564 -2.18 32.78 26.90
C GLU A 564 -1.28 33.15 25.71
N SER A 565 -1.43 32.47 24.57
CA SER A 565 -0.55 32.62 23.41
C SER A 565 -1.27 32.34 22.09
N MET A 566 -0.74 32.91 21.02
CA MET A 566 -1.17 32.67 19.65
C MET A 566 0.04 32.23 18.83
N GLN A 567 -0.05 31.08 18.19
CA GLN A 567 0.98 30.55 17.30
C GLN A 567 0.44 30.46 15.89
N GLN A 568 1.29 30.76 14.91
CA GLN A 568 0.95 30.72 13.50
C GLN A 568 2.05 29.99 12.73
N GLN A 569 1.66 29.08 11.85
CA GLN A 569 2.54 28.49 10.86
C GLN A 569 1.95 28.66 9.48
N LYS A 570 2.84 28.85 8.50
CA LYS A 570 2.45 28.93 7.09
C LYS A 570 2.35 27.52 6.53
N VAL A 571 1.22 27.23 5.92
CA VAL A 571 1.07 26.04 5.09
C VAL A 571 0.83 26.48 3.65
N ILE A 572 1.59 25.92 2.73
CA ILE A 572 1.38 26.17 1.30
C ILE A 572 0.41 25.12 0.82
N VAL A 573 -0.84 25.49 0.59
CA VAL A 573 -1.81 24.61 -0.08
C VAL A 573 -1.52 24.66 -1.56
N ARG A 574 -1.39 23.49 -2.18
CA ARG A 574 -1.09 23.39 -3.60
C ARG A 574 -2.04 22.39 -4.25
N ASN A 575 -3.21 22.88 -4.61
CA ASN A 575 -4.10 22.17 -5.52
C ASN A 575 -3.54 22.29 -6.94
N PHE A 576 -3.57 21.19 -7.68
CA PHE A 576 -3.22 21.16 -9.09
C PHE A 576 -4.41 20.65 -9.86
#